data_AF-A0A3L7R9P9-F1
#
_entry.id   AF-A0A3L7R9P9-F1
#
_cell.length_a   1.000
_cell.length_b   1.000
_cell.length_c   1.000
_cell.angle_alpha   90.00
_cell.angle_beta   90.00
_cell.angle_gamma   90.00
#
_symmetry.space_group_name_H-M   'P 1'
#
loop_
_entity.id
_entity.type
_entity.pdbx_description
1 polymer ?
#
loop_
_entity_poly.entity_id
_entity_poly.type
_entity_poly.pdbx_seq_one_letter_code
_entity_poly.pdbx_strand_id
1 'polypeptide(L)'
;MLDANDWVVPTFNGGLRIEKPPLVNWLQIAGFTLCGRNETGARIGSALLTLGTCLLTWRIGRELLGPMVGLWSGLAMATCVWTAVGGRAATPDAPLVFFTTLALYLFARGALSSAAAAQNPDLSTGKIFELPLASSLGIGIACGAAVLTKGPVGIVLPLAAFGLFACWRWCATVTPWPTALQRLPGQLYRLFIPVGIILATVLL
;
A
#
# COMPACT_ATOMS: atom_id res chain seq x y z
N MET A 1 -7.71 8.87 26.99
CA MET A 1 -8.81 8.80 26.00
C MET A 1 -9.94 7.91 26.50
N LEU A 2 -9.76 6.59 26.64
CA LEU A 2 -10.84 5.69 27.11
C LEU A 2 -11.44 6.12 28.45
N ASP A 3 -10.61 6.33 29.49
CA ASP A 3 -11.10 6.73 30.82
C ASP A 3 -11.67 8.15 30.86
N ALA A 4 -11.13 9.04 30.02
CA ALA A 4 -11.60 10.42 29.91
C ALA A 4 -12.86 10.55 29.05
N ASN A 5 -13.28 9.47 28.38
CA ASN A 5 -14.30 9.44 27.34
C ASN A 5 -14.11 10.54 26.26
N ASP A 6 -12.86 10.93 26.01
CA ASP A 6 -12.48 11.92 25.01
C ASP A 6 -11.74 11.21 23.87
N TRP A 7 -12.37 11.26 22.68
CA TRP A 7 -11.91 10.63 21.46
C TRP A 7 -11.14 11.57 20.55
N VAL A 8 -11.06 12.86 20.90
CA VAL A 8 -10.43 13.90 20.09
C VAL A 8 -9.07 14.25 20.65
N VAL A 9 -8.97 14.47 21.97
CA VAL A 9 -7.76 14.98 22.60
C VAL A 9 -6.98 13.84 23.30
N PRO A 10 -5.86 13.36 22.71
CA PRO A 10 -5.02 12.37 23.35
C PRO A 10 -4.26 12.94 24.55
N THR A 11 -4.35 12.25 25.67
CA THR A 11 -3.58 12.51 26.90
C THR A 11 -2.71 11.32 27.27
N PHE A 12 -1.55 11.58 27.86
CA PHE A 12 -0.63 10.57 28.37
C PHE A 12 -0.08 11.02 29.73
N ASN A 13 -0.29 10.22 30.77
CA ASN A 13 0.06 10.55 32.16
C ASN A 13 -0.43 11.94 32.61
N GLY A 14 -1.65 12.32 32.23
CA GLY A 14 -2.24 13.63 32.57
C GLY A 14 -1.75 14.80 31.70
N GLY A 15 -0.69 14.62 30.91
CA GLY A 15 -0.21 15.58 29.93
C GLY A 15 -0.88 15.44 28.57
N LEU A 16 -0.87 16.52 27.78
CA LEU A 16 -1.40 16.55 26.42
C LEU A 16 -0.41 15.91 25.43
N ARG A 17 -0.89 15.08 24.50
CA ARG A 17 -0.04 14.37 23.52
C ARG A 17 -0.45 14.61 22.06
N ILE A 18 -0.16 15.80 21.54
CA ILE A 18 -0.56 16.24 20.19
C ILE A 18 0.32 15.67 19.07
N GLU A 19 1.50 15.14 19.41
CA GLU A 19 2.50 14.70 18.43
C GLU A 19 2.05 13.55 17.53
N LYS A 20 1.03 12.78 17.95
CA LYS A 20 0.56 11.61 17.22
C LYS A 20 -0.93 11.72 16.87
N PRO A 21 -1.29 11.49 15.60
CA PRO A 21 -2.67 11.38 15.18
C PRO A 21 -3.49 10.32 15.96
N PRO A 22 -4.83 10.45 16.01
CA PRO A 22 -5.66 9.70 16.96
C PRO A 22 -5.98 8.26 16.55
N LEU A 23 -5.75 7.84 15.29
CA LEU A 23 -6.26 6.56 14.77
C LEU A 23 -5.74 5.35 15.54
N VAL A 24 -4.48 5.38 15.96
CA VAL A 24 -3.90 4.28 16.76
C VAL A 24 -4.60 4.17 18.11
N ASN A 25 -4.93 5.30 18.74
CA ASN A 25 -5.66 5.30 20.00
C ASN A 25 -7.08 4.76 19.80
N TRP A 26 -7.75 5.09 18.69
CA TRP A 26 -9.07 4.54 18.37
C TRP A 26 -9.03 3.02 18.15
N LEU A 27 -8.01 2.52 17.44
CA LEU A 27 -7.79 1.07 17.28
C LEU A 27 -7.56 0.36 18.62
N GLN A 28 -6.78 0.97 19.52
CA GLN A 28 -6.53 0.43 20.85
C GLN A 28 -7.78 0.48 21.74
N ILE A 29 -8.55 1.57 21.70
CA ILE A 29 -9.84 1.69 22.38
C ILE A 29 -10.77 0.56 21.92
N ALA A 30 -10.93 0.38 20.60
CA ALA A 30 -11.73 -0.71 20.06
C ALA A 30 -11.23 -2.08 20.54
N GLY A 31 -9.92 -2.31 20.51
CA GLY A 31 -9.32 -3.55 21.02
C GLY A 31 -9.58 -3.78 22.51
N PHE A 32 -9.51 -2.73 23.34
CA PHE A 32 -9.85 -2.82 24.76
C PHE A 32 -11.35 -3.09 24.99
N THR A 33 -12.23 -2.54 24.17
CA THR A 33 -13.67 -2.82 24.28
C THR A 33 -14.03 -4.26 23.91
N LEU A 34 -13.27 -4.88 22.99
CA LEU A 34 -13.53 -6.24 22.50
C LEU A 34 -12.84 -7.33 23.32
N CYS A 35 -11.59 -7.10 23.75
CA CYS A 35 -10.75 -8.12 24.40
C CYS A 35 -10.43 -7.81 25.88
N GLY A 36 -10.97 -6.71 26.40
CA GLY A 36 -10.71 -6.22 27.75
C GLY A 36 -9.41 -5.41 27.87
N ARG A 37 -9.21 -4.80 29.04
CA ARG A 37 -8.02 -3.98 29.37
C ARG A 37 -6.82 -4.85 29.71
N ASN A 38 -6.22 -5.45 28.69
CA ASN A 38 -5.03 -6.28 28.81
C ASN A 38 -4.09 -6.02 27.62
N GLU A 39 -2.94 -6.67 27.63
CA GLU A 39 -1.96 -6.57 26.55
C GLU A 39 -2.51 -7.01 25.19
N THR A 40 -3.42 -7.99 25.18
CA THR A 40 -4.06 -8.49 23.96
C THR A 40 -4.96 -7.41 23.35
N GLY A 41 -5.80 -6.75 24.15
CA GLY A 41 -6.66 -5.65 23.70
C GLY A 41 -5.88 -4.46 23.14
N ALA A 42 -4.69 -4.17 23.70
CA ALA A 42 -3.82 -3.12 23.16
C ALA A 42 -3.23 -3.47 21.78
N ARG A 43 -3.04 -4.76 21.48
CA ARG A 43 -2.28 -5.25 20.30
C ARG A 43 -3.16 -5.85 19.21
N ILE A 44 -4.38 -6.29 19.53
CA ILE A 44 -5.25 -7.04 18.62
C ILE A 44 -5.52 -6.28 17.31
N GLY A 45 -5.76 -4.97 17.40
CA GLY A 45 -5.96 -4.14 16.22
C GLY A 45 -4.74 -4.10 15.29
N SER A 46 -3.53 -4.03 15.86
CA SER A 46 -2.28 -4.07 15.07
C SER A 46 -2.09 -5.44 14.42
N ALA A 47 -2.35 -6.52 15.17
CA ALA A 47 -2.21 -7.88 14.67
C ALA A 47 -3.17 -8.15 13.50
N LEU A 48 -4.43 -7.70 13.60
CA LEU A 48 -5.42 -7.86 12.54
C LEU A 48 -5.05 -7.08 11.28
N LEU A 49 -4.55 -5.85 11.40
CA LEU A 49 -4.13 -5.04 10.24
C LEU A 49 -2.87 -5.61 9.57
N THR A 50 -1.96 -6.19 10.35
CA THR A 50 -0.81 -6.91 9.79
C THR A 50 -1.23 -8.17 9.05
N LEU A 51 -2.18 -8.95 9.58
CA LEU A 51 -2.76 -10.08 8.84
C LEU A 51 -3.44 -9.61 7.55
N GLY A 52 -4.19 -8.51 7.62
CA GLY A 52 -4.78 -7.85 6.45
C GLY A 52 -3.73 -7.46 5.41
N THR A 53 -2.56 -6.98 5.85
CA THR A 53 -1.44 -6.64 4.96
C THR A 53 -0.93 -7.89 4.24
N CYS A 54 -0.72 -9.01 4.94
CA CYS A 54 -0.31 -10.27 4.30
C CYS A 54 -1.32 -10.75 3.25
N LEU A 55 -2.61 -10.62 3.54
CA LEU A 55 -3.69 -10.98 2.61
C LEU A 55 -3.73 -10.04 1.39
N LEU A 56 -3.50 -8.75 1.57
CA LEU A 56 -3.41 -7.79 0.47
C LEU A 56 -2.19 -8.07 -0.40
N THR A 57 -1.03 -8.37 0.18
CA THR A 57 0.17 -8.77 -0.56
C THR A 57 -0.10 -10.02 -1.41
N TRP A 58 -0.76 -11.03 -0.83
CA TRP A 58 -1.21 -12.22 -1.55
C TRP A 58 -2.12 -11.85 -2.74
N ARG A 59 -3.11 -10.98 -2.53
CA ARG A 59 -4.03 -10.52 -3.57
C ARG A 59 -3.30 -9.79 -4.70
N ILE A 60 -2.42 -8.85 -4.38
CA ILE A 60 -1.62 -8.10 -5.34
C ILE A 60 -0.79 -9.07 -6.20
N GLY A 61 -0.03 -9.98 -5.56
CA GLY A 61 0.79 -10.95 -6.28
C GLY A 61 -0.04 -11.87 -7.18
N ARG A 62 -1.22 -12.29 -6.71
CA ARG A 62 -2.15 -13.13 -7.47
C ARG A 62 -2.70 -12.42 -8.71
N GLU A 63 -3.11 -11.18 -8.58
CA GLU A 63 -3.72 -10.41 -9.68
C GLU A 63 -2.68 -9.95 -10.72
N LEU A 64 -1.43 -9.69 -10.30
CA LEU A 64 -0.38 -9.22 -11.21
C LEU A 64 0.38 -10.35 -11.91
N LEU A 65 0.70 -11.44 -11.20
CA LEU A 65 1.67 -12.45 -11.66
C LEU A 65 1.15 -13.89 -11.54
N GLY A 66 -0.08 -14.08 -11.08
CA GLY A 66 -0.74 -15.38 -11.01
C GLY A 66 -0.76 -16.02 -9.62
N PRO A 67 -1.51 -17.12 -9.45
CA PRO A 67 -1.91 -17.65 -8.14
C PRO A 67 -0.73 -18.13 -7.27
N MET A 68 0.30 -18.72 -7.88
CA MET A 68 1.48 -19.19 -7.15
C MET A 68 2.32 -18.02 -6.61
N VAL A 69 2.51 -16.97 -7.41
CA VAL A 69 3.24 -15.77 -6.96
C VAL A 69 2.47 -15.06 -5.86
N GLY A 70 1.15 -15.00 -5.95
CA GLY A 70 0.29 -14.56 -4.85
C GLY A 70 0.55 -15.36 -3.57
N LEU A 71 0.44 -16.69 -3.62
CA LEU A 71 0.64 -17.55 -2.45
C LEU A 71 2.00 -17.31 -1.79
N TRP A 72 3.08 -17.34 -2.57
CA TRP A 72 4.43 -17.16 -2.05
C TRP A 72 4.69 -15.75 -1.51
N SER A 73 4.17 -14.70 -2.15
CA SER A 73 4.33 -13.33 -1.66
C SER A 73 3.60 -13.09 -0.33
N GLY A 74 2.39 -13.63 -0.17
CA GLY A 74 1.65 -13.57 1.10
C GLY A 74 2.34 -14.36 2.22
N LEU A 75 2.82 -15.57 1.92
CA LEU A 75 3.56 -16.39 2.88
C LEU A 75 4.89 -15.74 3.27
N ALA A 76 5.66 -15.22 2.31
CA ALA A 76 6.92 -14.51 2.57
C ALA A 76 6.69 -13.29 3.47
N MET A 77 5.60 -12.54 3.24
CA MET A 77 5.23 -11.42 4.11
C MET A 77 4.87 -11.90 5.53
N ALA A 78 4.10 -12.98 5.65
CA ALA A 78 3.65 -13.52 6.93
C ALA A 78 4.77 -14.16 7.76
N THR A 79 5.77 -14.78 7.12
CA THR A 79 6.91 -15.42 7.79
C THR A 79 8.07 -14.47 8.04
N CYS A 80 8.02 -13.24 7.51
CA CYS A 80 9.02 -12.22 7.80
C CYS A 80 9.00 -11.87 9.30
N VAL A 81 10.18 -11.96 9.94
CA VAL A 81 10.35 -11.68 11.36
C VAL A 81 9.82 -10.30 11.74
N TRP A 82 10.08 -9.29 10.90
CA TRP A 82 9.64 -7.93 11.17
C TRP A 82 8.13 -7.77 11.08
N THR A 83 7.45 -8.50 10.18
CA THR A 83 5.98 -8.52 10.12
C THR A 83 5.41 -9.09 11.42
N ALA A 84 5.98 -10.19 11.93
CA ALA A 84 5.53 -10.81 13.17
C ALA A 84 5.76 -9.90 14.40
N VAL A 85 6.93 -9.26 14.48
CA VAL A 85 7.27 -8.35 15.58
C VAL A 85 6.46 -7.05 15.49
N GLY A 86 6.48 -6.39 14.33
CA GLY A 86 5.80 -5.11 14.10
C GLY A 86 4.28 -5.20 14.21
N GLY A 87 3.67 -6.31 13.80
CA GLY A 87 2.22 -6.49 13.95
C GLY A 87 1.75 -6.73 15.39
N ARG A 88 2.64 -7.17 16.28
CA ARG A 88 2.35 -7.31 17.72
C ARG A 88 2.81 -6.10 18.53
N ALA A 89 3.66 -5.25 17.95
CA ALA A 89 3.98 -3.96 18.53
C ALA A 89 2.74 -3.06 18.35
N ALA A 90 2.17 -2.57 19.45
CA ALA A 90 1.01 -1.66 19.42
C ALA A 90 1.44 -0.25 18.95
N THR A 91 2.01 -0.17 17.75
CA THR A 91 2.65 1.01 17.16
C THR A 91 1.85 1.50 15.94
N PRO A 92 2.04 2.75 15.49
CA PRO A 92 1.42 3.26 14.26
C PRO A 92 1.86 2.53 12.97
N ASP A 93 2.86 1.66 13.03
CA ASP A 93 3.47 1.08 11.84
C ASP A 93 2.57 0.04 11.17
N ALA A 94 1.93 -0.84 11.96
CA ALA A 94 0.99 -1.84 11.44
C ALA A 94 -0.19 -1.22 10.65
N PRO A 95 -0.94 -0.23 11.18
CA PRO A 95 -2.03 0.39 10.44
C PRO A 95 -1.52 1.24 9.25
N LEU A 96 -0.36 1.91 9.36
CA LEU A 96 0.24 2.64 8.24
C LEU A 96 0.57 1.72 7.06
N VAL A 97 1.24 0.60 7.33
CA VAL A 97 1.57 -0.39 6.30
C VAL A 97 0.30 -0.94 5.68
N PHE A 98 -0.69 -1.31 6.48
CA PHE A 98 -1.97 -1.82 5.95
C PHE A 98 -2.65 -0.83 4.99
N PHE A 99 -2.83 0.43 5.40
CA PHE A 99 -3.54 1.40 4.56
C PHE A 99 -2.75 1.80 3.31
N THR A 100 -1.43 1.89 3.39
CA THR A 100 -0.59 2.13 2.21
C THR A 100 -0.60 0.93 1.26
N THR A 101 -0.55 -0.30 1.75
CA THR A 101 -0.73 -1.51 0.93
C THR A 101 -2.14 -1.60 0.33
N LEU A 102 -3.17 -1.18 1.05
CA LEU A 102 -4.54 -1.11 0.53
C LEU A 102 -4.66 -0.11 -0.62
N ALA A 103 -4.03 1.07 -0.48
CA ALA A 103 -3.97 2.06 -1.56
C ALA A 103 -3.25 1.48 -2.81
N LEU A 104 -2.14 0.77 -2.62
CA LEU A 104 -1.43 0.07 -3.70
C LEU A 104 -2.30 -1.01 -4.36
N TYR A 105 -3.03 -1.81 -3.57
CA TYR A 105 -3.92 -2.84 -4.09
C TYR A 105 -5.04 -2.24 -4.96
N LEU A 106 -5.70 -1.19 -4.47
CA LEU A 106 -6.78 -0.52 -5.19
C LEU A 106 -6.28 0.15 -6.47
N PHE A 107 -5.08 0.72 -6.44
CA PHE A 107 -4.42 1.26 -7.62
C PHE A 107 -4.12 0.16 -8.64
N ALA A 108 -3.51 -0.95 -8.23
CA ALA A 108 -3.19 -2.08 -9.10
C ALA A 108 -4.46 -2.65 -9.76
N ARG A 109 -5.51 -2.86 -8.96
CA ARG A 109 -6.80 -3.35 -9.46
C ARG A 109 -7.45 -2.36 -10.43
N GLY A 110 -7.47 -1.07 -10.11
CA GLY A 110 -7.99 -0.03 -10.99
C GLY A 110 -7.21 0.07 -12.30
N ALA A 111 -5.89 -0.06 -12.27
CA ALA A 111 -5.03 -0.07 -13.45
C ALA A 111 -5.32 -1.30 -14.35
N LEU A 112 -5.49 -2.48 -13.76
CA LEU A 112 -5.87 -3.70 -14.49
C LEU A 112 -7.26 -3.58 -15.13
N SER A 113 -8.24 -3.06 -14.39
CA SER A 113 -9.60 -2.84 -14.92
C SER A 113 -9.62 -1.82 -16.07
N SER A 114 -8.84 -0.75 -15.96
CA SER A 114 -8.71 0.27 -17.01
C SER A 114 -8.05 -0.31 -18.27
N ALA A 115 -7.05 -1.18 -18.10
CA ALA A 115 -6.41 -1.89 -19.22
C ALA A 115 -7.37 -2.87 -19.92
N ALA A 116 -8.24 -3.56 -19.16
CA ALA A 116 -9.25 -4.44 -19.71
C ALA A 116 -10.36 -3.68 -20.47
N ALA A 117 -10.73 -2.48 -20.00
CA ALA A 117 -11.75 -1.64 -20.65
C ALA A 117 -11.27 -0.97 -21.95
N ALA A 118 -9.95 -0.83 -22.15
CA ALA A 118 -9.35 -0.18 -23.32
C ALA A 118 -9.40 -1.01 -24.63
N GLN A 119 -10.27 -2.02 -24.73
CA GLN A 119 -10.45 -2.85 -25.93
C GLN A 119 -11.18 -2.14 -27.10
N ASN A 120 -11.67 -0.91 -26.93
CA ASN A 120 -12.11 -0.05 -28.04
C ASN A 120 -10.98 0.94 -28.40
N PRO A 121 -10.32 0.80 -29.57
CA PRO A 121 -9.13 1.56 -29.92
C PRO A 121 -9.40 2.99 -30.42
N ASP A 122 -10.66 3.35 -30.70
CA ASP A 122 -11.02 4.71 -31.10
C ASP A 122 -11.29 5.57 -29.88
N LEU A 123 -10.22 6.17 -29.36
CA LEU A 123 -10.15 7.55 -28.87
C LEU A 123 -8.71 7.79 -28.39
N SER A 124 -7.90 8.23 -29.35
CA SER A 124 -6.72 9.05 -29.12
C SER A 124 -7.03 10.14 -28.08
N THR A 125 -6.49 10.02 -26.87
CA THR A 125 -6.00 11.11 -25.98
C THR A 125 -5.70 10.56 -24.58
N GLY A 126 -4.42 10.45 -24.25
CA GLY A 126 -3.84 11.00 -23.00
C GLY A 126 -4.45 10.72 -21.61
N LYS A 127 -5.34 9.75 -21.39
CA LYS A 127 -5.97 9.56 -20.07
C LYS A 127 -5.27 8.51 -19.23
N ILE A 128 -4.09 8.86 -18.73
CA ILE A 128 -3.18 8.04 -17.92
C ILE A 128 -3.80 7.68 -16.54
N PHE A 129 -4.99 8.19 -16.21
CA PHE A 129 -5.56 8.21 -14.86
C PHE A 129 -7.08 8.00 -14.78
N GLU A 130 -7.74 7.44 -15.79
CA GLU A 130 -9.16 7.02 -15.65
C GLU A 130 -9.29 5.73 -14.85
N LEU A 131 -8.75 5.75 -13.62
CA LEU A 131 -9.08 4.77 -12.61
C LEU A 131 -10.58 4.87 -12.33
N PRO A 132 -11.29 3.73 -12.20
CA PRO A 132 -12.71 3.76 -11.88
C PRO A 132 -12.94 4.57 -10.59
N LEU A 133 -14.02 5.36 -10.55
CA LEU A 133 -14.31 6.25 -9.43
C LEU A 133 -14.22 5.54 -8.07
N ALA A 134 -14.69 4.28 -8.02
CA ALA A 134 -14.62 3.44 -6.83
C ALA A 134 -13.18 3.20 -6.34
N SER A 135 -12.22 2.93 -7.25
CA SER A 135 -10.82 2.75 -6.85
C SER A 135 -10.19 4.06 -6.40
N SER A 136 -10.50 5.17 -7.06
CA SER A 136 -9.96 6.49 -6.71
C SER A 136 -10.46 6.96 -5.34
N LEU A 137 -11.75 6.79 -5.06
CA LEU A 137 -12.33 7.04 -3.74
C LEU A 137 -11.72 6.13 -2.68
N GLY A 138 -11.57 4.84 -2.98
CA GLY A 138 -10.96 3.89 -2.05
C GLY A 138 -9.49 4.23 -1.74
N ILE A 139 -8.72 4.65 -2.73
CA ILE A 139 -7.33 5.14 -2.54
C ILE A 139 -7.35 6.38 -1.64
N GLY A 140 -8.23 7.34 -1.89
CA GLY A 140 -8.37 8.55 -1.07
C GLY A 140 -8.69 8.23 0.39
N ILE A 141 -9.63 7.32 0.65
CA ILE A 141 -10.00 6.87 2.00
C ILE A 141 -8.81 6.16 2.67
N ALA A 142 -8.13 5.26 1.96
CA ALA A 142 -6.97 4.55 2.50
C ALA A 142 -5.82 5.52 2.84
N CYS A 143 -5.50 6.46 1.95
CA CYS A 143 -4.49 7.50 2.20
C CYS A 143 -4.88 8.41 3.36
N GLY A 144 -6.14 8.82 3.48
CA GLY A 144 -6.63 9.62 4.60
C GLY A 144 -6.48 8.88 5.94
N ALA A 145 -6.82 7.59 5.97
CA ALA A 145 -6.60 6.75 7.15
C ALA A 145 -5.11 6.58 7.48
N ALA A 146 -4.24 6.48 6.46
CA ALA A 146 -2.79 6.45 6.65
C ALA A 146 -2.22 7.78 7.19
N VAL A 147 -2.83 8.92 6.85
CA VAL A 147 -2.44 10.21 7.46
C VAL A 147 -2.84 10.26 8.92
N LEU A 148 -4.00 9.72 9.26
CA LEU A 148 -4.48 9.64 10.64
C LEU A 148 -3.69 8.64 11.51
N THR A 149 -2.73 7.89 10.99
CA THR A 149 -1.83 7.05 11.79
C THR A 149 -0.49 7.72 12.08
N LYS A 150 0.18 8.25 11.05
CA LYS A 150 1.56 8.75 11.17
C LYS A 150 1.82 10.07 10.44
N GLY A 151 0.75 10.78 10.05
CA GLY A 151 0.84 12.09 9.41
C GLY A 151 1.14 12.00 7.90
N PRO A 152 1.85 13.00 7.33
CA PRO A 152 1.95 13.16 5.87
C PRO A 152 2.56 11.97 5.13
N VAL A 153 3.38 11.16 5.82
CA VAL A 153 4.01 9.95 5.29
C VAL A 153 2.98 8.99 4.68
N GLY A 154 1.76 8.94 5.23
CA GLY A 154 0.68 8.09 4.73
C GLY A 154 0.21 8.42 3.32
N ILE A 155 0.38 9.67 2.85
CA ILE A 155 0.10 10.08 1.48
C ILE A 155 1.35 10.05 0.61
N VAL A 156 2.49 10.48 1.17
CA VAL A 156 3.74 10.60 0.41
C VAL A 156 4.18 9.25 -0.17
N LEU A 157 4.10 8.17 0.62
CA LEU A 157 4.55 6.85 0.15
C LEU A 157 3.68 6.28 -1.00
N PRO A 158 2.34 6.22 -0.90
CA PRO A 158 1.51 5.77 -2.02
C PRO A 158 1.65 6.64 -3.25
N LEU A 159 1.66 7.98 -3.10
CA LEU A 159 1.78 8.89 -4.24
C LEU A 159 3.14 8.75 -4.93
N ALA A 160 4.23 8.59 -4.18
CA ALA A 160 5.55 8.34 -4.75
C ALA A 160 5.56 7.03 -5.56
N ALA A 161 4.93 5.97 -5.05
CA ALA A 161 4.81 4.70 -5.78
C ALA A 161 4.00 4.85 -7.07
N PHE A 162 2.87 5.56 -7.03
CA PHE A 162 2.06 5.83 -8.22
C PHE A 162 2.79 6.70 -9.25
N GLY A 163 3.50 7.74 -8.78
CA GLY A 163 4.30 8.62 -9.63
C GLY A 163 5.46 7.87 -10.29
N LEU A 164 6.15 7.00 -9.55
CA LEU A 164 7.21 6.16 -10.09
C LEU A 164 6.67 5.19 -11.15
N PHE A 165 5.51 4.58 -10.89
CA PHE A 165 4.85 3.71 -11.87
C PHE A 165 4.41 4.49 -13.13
N ALA A 166 3.87 5.69 -12.98
CA ALA A 166 3.49 6.54 -14.10
C ALA A 166 4.71 6.96 -14.93
N CYS A 167 5.80 7.37 -14.27
CA CYS A 167 7.07 7.68 -14.89
C CYS A 167 7.62 6.48 -15.67
N TRP A 168 7.65 5.30 -15.04
CA TRP A 168 8.06 4.05 -15.67
C TRP A 168 7.24 3.73 -16.93
N ARG A 169 5.92 3.84 -16.85
CA ARG A 169 5.02 3.58 -17.99
C ARG A 169 5.24 4.59 -19.11
N TRP A 170 5.43 5.87 -18.78
CA TRP A 170 5.70 6.91 -19.75
C TRP A 170 7.03 6.66 -20.48
N CYS A 171 8.11 6.36 -19.75
CA CYS A 171 9.39 6.00 -20.35
C CYS A 171 9.27 4.77 -21.27
N ALA A 172 8.51 3.75 -20.87
CA ALA A 172 8.27 2.56 -21.70
C ALA A 172 7.53 2.85 -23.01
N THR A 173 6.80 3.97 -23.11
CA THR A 173 6.15 4.41 -24.36
C THR A 173 7.04 5.28 -25.25
N VAL A 174 8.03 5.98 -24.67
CA VAL A 174 8.87 6.95 -25.39
C VAL A 174 10.13 6.29 -25.98
N THR A 175 10.68 5.25 -25.35
CA THR A 175 11.96 4.66 -25.77
C THR A 175 11.76 3.28 -26.46
N PRO A 176 12.08 3.11 -27.76
CA PRO A 176 12.11 1.80 -28.39
C PRO A 176 13.33 1.00 -27.90
N TRP A 177 13.10 -0.06 -27.12
CA TRP A 177 14.18 -0.90 -26.57
C TRP A 177 14.93 -1.69 -27.67
N PRO A 178 16.25 -1.94 -27.51
CA PRO A 178 17.02 -2.76 -28.44
C PRO A 178 16.39 -4.16 -28.59
N THR A 179 16.25 -4.62 -29.83
CA THR A 179 15.65 -5.92 -30.21
C THR A 179 16.29 -7.13 -29.50
N ALA A 180 17.50 -6.99 -28.97
CA ALA A 180 18.18 -8.01 -28.16
C ALA A 180 17.47 -8.29 -26.82
N LEU A 181 16.89 -7.29 -26.16
CA LEU A 181 16.20 -7.44 -24.88
C LEU A 181 14.76 -7.97 -25.03
N GLN A 182 14.19 -7.86 -26.24
CA GLN A 182 12.89 -8.46 -26.60
C GLN A 182 12.94 -9.99 -26.65
N ARG A 183 14.15 -10.59 -26.66
CA ARG A 183 14.35 -12.05 -26.66
C ARG A 183 14.31 -12.68 -25.27
N LEU A 184 14.32 -11.87 -24.20
CA LEU A 184 14.17 -12.39 -22.84
C LEU A 184 12.74 -12.90 -22.64
N PRO A 185 12.55 -13.98 -21.85
CA PRO A 185 11.22 -14.54 -21.57
C PRO A 185 10.24 -13.45 -21.14
N GLY A 186 9.01 -13.51 -21.63
CA GLY A 186 8.01 -12.44 -21.62
C GLY A 186 7.67 -11.79 -20.27
N GLN A 187 8.08 -12.38 -19.15
CA GLN A 187 7.88 -11.82 -17.81
C GLN A 187 9.12 -11.12 -17.25
N LEU A 188 10.33 -11.55 -17.64
CA LEU A 188 11.58 -10.97 -17.15
C LEU A 188 11.87 -9.62 -17.80
N TYR A 189 11.58 -9.44 -19.10
CA TYR A 189 11.83 -8.15 -19.76
C TYR A 189 11.10 -6.98 -19.09
N ARG A 190 9.91 -7.22 -18.51
CA ARG A 190 9.12 -6.20 -17.81
C ARG A 190 9.73 -5.77 -16.47
N LEU A 191 10.51 -6.63 -15.83
CA LEU A 191 11.22 -6.38 -14.57
C LEU A 191 12.51 -5.57 -14.76
N PHE A 192 13.14 -5.63 -15.95
CA PHE A 192 14.44 -4.95 -16.22
C PHE A 192 14.32 -3.52 -16.75
N ILE A 193 13.10 -3.03 -17.03
CA ILE A 193 12.85 -1.66 -17.51
C ILE A 193 13.43 -0.57 -16.57
N PRO A 194 13.35 -0.63 -15.22
CA PRO A 194 13.98 0.38 -14.36
C PRO A 194 15.52 0.28 -14.30
N VAL A 195 16.11 -0.91 -14.49
CA VAL A 195 17.57 -1.10 -14.49
C VAL A 195 18.21 -0.52 -15.74
N GLY A 196 17.51 -0.58 -16.88
CA GLY A 196 17.96 0.03 -18.14
C GLY A 196 18.07 1.56 -18.07
N ILE A 197 17.25 2.23 -17.26
CA ILE A 197 17.32 3.68 -17.05
C ILE A 197 18.57 4.05 -16.25
N ILE A 198 18.85 3.33 -15.16
CA ILE A 198 20.07 3.58 -14.35
C ILE A 198 21.31 3.39 -15.22
N LEU A 199 21.34 2.35 -16.06
CA LEU A 199 22.46 2.11 -16.98
C LEU A 199 22.55 3.16 -18.09
N ALA A 200 21.45 3.58 -18.70
CA ALA A 200 21.46 4.58 -19.78
C ALA A 200 21.79 6.00 -19.29
N THR A 201 21.43 6.34 -18.05
CA THR A 201 21.72 7.66 -17.46
C THR A 201 23.14 7.73 -16.86
N VAL A 202 23.76 6.58 -16.57
CA VAL A 202 25.16 6.49 -16.09
C VAL A 202 26.16 6.39 -17.26
N LEU A 203 25.68 6.04 -18.47
CA LEU A 203 26.50 5.90 -19.69
C LEU A 203 26.38 7.09 -20.67
N LEU A 204 25.66 8.15 -20.29
CA LEU A 204 25.60 9.45 -20.99
C LEU A 204 26.25 10.53 -20.13
#